data_AF-A0A8T4F079-F1
#
_entry.id   AF-A0A8T4F079-F1
#
_cell.length_a   1.000
_cell.length_b   1.000
_cell.length_c   1.000
_cell.angle_alpha   90.00
_cell.angle_beta   90.00
_cell.angle_gamma   90.00
#
_symmetry.space_group_name_H-M   'P 1'
#
loop_
_entity.id
_entity.type
_entity.pdbx_description
1 polymer ?
#
loop_
_entity_poly.entity_id
_entity_poly.type
_entity_poly.pdbx_seq_one_letter_code
_entity_poly.pdbx_strand_id
1 'polypeptide(L)'
;MICALACVGTAVVLFPVVKRQNEGVALGFVSARILEAGIIFVGIISLLAVVTLRQDLAGAAGADTAPLITAGDALVAIHNWTFLLGPGIIPGVNAVCLGYLMYRSRLVPRIIPMVGLIGAPLLILSATATMFGVYPQVSVLSGIAAIPIFLWEGSLGVWLVVKGFRPSPITAGTAADTPPAFRDVPV
;
A
#
# COMPACT_ATOMS: atom_id res chain seq x y z
N MET A 1 -10.37 -1.14 -5.59
CA MET A 1 -10.11 -2.59 -5.59
C MET A 1 -8.71 -2.92 -6.09
N ILE A 2 -8.29 -2.43 -7.26
CA ILE A 2 -6.94 -2.69 -7.82
C ILE A 2 -5.82 -2.36 -6.80
N CYS A 3 -5.87 -1.19 -6.15
CA CYS A 3 -4.87 -0.80 -5.15
C CYS A 3 -4.81 -1.77 -3.95
N ALA A 4 -5.97 -2.21 -3.43
CA ALA A 4 -6.02 -3.16 -2.31
C ALA A 4 -5.40 -4.51 -2.69
N LEU A 5 -5.70 -5.01 -3.89
CA LEU A 5 -5.11 -6.24 -4.41
C LEU A 5 -3.60 -6.10 -4.65
N ALA A 6 -3.15 -4.95 -5.14
CA ALA A 6 -1.74 -4.65 -5.30
C ALA A 6 -1.00 -4.59 -3.94
N CYS A 7 -1.64 -4.08 -2.88
CA CYS A 7 -1.09 -4.10 -1.52
C CYS A 7 -0.84 -5.53 -1.03
N VAL A 8 -1.82 -6.41 -1.21
CA VAL A 8 -1.68 -7.84 -0.85
C VAL A 8 -0.63 -8.53 -1.73
N GLY A 9 -0.68 -8.32 -3.04
CA GLY A 9 0.26 -8.92 -3.98
C GLY A 9 1.72 -8.52 -3.69
N THR A 10 1.97 -7.25 -3.43
CA THR A 10 3.31 -6.76 -3.06
C THR A 10 3.81 -7.36 -1.75
N ALA A 11 2.93 -7.50 -0.75
CA ALA A 11 3.27 -8.16 0.52
C ALA A 11 3.72 -9.61 0.31
N VAL A 12 2.93 -10.40 -0.44
CA VAL A 12 3.21 -11.82 -0.70
C VAL A 12 4.50 -12.01 -1.51
N VAL A 13 4.69 -11.21 -2.57
CA VAL A 13 5.86 -11.33 -3.46
C VAL A 13 7.15 -10.90 -2.76
N LEU A 14 7.10 -9.86 -1.93
CA LEU A 14 8.31 -9.34 -1.27
C LEU A 14 8.69 -10.11 -0.01
N PHE A 15 7.73 -10.68 0.72
CA PHE A 15 7.98 -11.41 1.97
C PHE A 15 9.18 -12.39 1.95
N PRO A 16 9.31 -13.32 0.97
CA PRO A 16 10.42 -14.28 0.96
C PRO A 16 11.80 -13.62 0.82
N VAL A 17 11.87 -12.42 0.25
CA VAL A 17 13.11 -11.66 0.08
C VAL A 17 13.44 -10.88 1.35
N VAL A 18 12.47 -10.15 1.92
CA VAL A 18 12.73 -9.31 3.08
C VAL A 18 12.89 -10.10 4.39
N LYS A 19 12.25 -11.27 4.52
CA LYS A 19 12.41 -12.14 5.70
C LYS A 19 13.85 -12.61 5.90
N ARG A 20 14.63 -12.74 4.81
CA ARG A 20 16.04 -13.17 4.85
C ARG A 20 16.95 -12.14 5.53
N GLN A 21 16.51 -10.89 5.69
CA GLN A 21 17.29 -9.85 6.38
C GLN A 21 16.81 -9.59 7.80
N ASN A 22 15.49 -9.48 7.99
CA ASN A 22 14.89 -9.36 9.31
C ASN A 22 13.44 -9.84 9.24
N GLU A 23 13.15 -10.96 9.88
CA GLU A 23 11.82 -11.57 9.89
C GLU A 23 10.78 -10.69 10.60
N GLY A 24 11.15 -10.03 11.70
CA GLY A 24 10.24 -9.16 12.45
C GLY A 24 9.76 -7.95 11.63
N VAL A 25 10.68 -7.25 10.95
CA VAL A 25 10.31 -6.11 10.09
C VAL A 25 9.55 -6.58 8.84
N ALA A 26 9.86 -7.77 8.31
CA ALA A 26 9.13 -8.35 7.18
C ALA A 26 7.68 -8.68 7.56
N LEU A 27 7.44 -9.26 8.74
CA LEU A 27 6.08 -9.50 9.26
C LEU A 27 5.35 -8.18 9.54
N GLY A 28 6.03 -7.16 10.05
CA GLY A 28 5.48 -5.81 10.20
C GLY A 28 5.02 -5.21 8.86
N PHE A 29 5.82 -5.36 7.80
CA PHE A 29 5.45 -4.90 6.45
C PHE A 29 4.24 -5.66 5.89
N VAL A 30 4.22 -7.00 6.01
CA VAL A 30 3.09 -7.81 5.52
C VAL A 30 1.80 -7.49 6.27
N SER A 31 1.85 -7.41 7.59
CA SER A 31 0.69 -7.07 8.42
C SER A 31 0.15 -5.67 8.10
N ALA A 32 1.02 -4.68 7.92
CA ALA A 32 0.62 -3.33 7.52
C ALA A 32 -0.05 -3.31 6.14
N ARG A 33 0.49 -4.02 5.14
CA ARG A 33 -0.13 -4.11 3.79
C ARG A 33 -1.49 -4.83 3.79
N ILE A 34 -1.65 -5.87 4.60
CA ILE A 34 -2.95 -6.56 4.74
C ILE A 34 -3.97 -5.65 5.44
N LEU A 35 -3.56 -4.97 6.51
CA LEU A 35 -4.40 -4.01 7.23
C LEU A 35 -4.87 -2.89 6.30
N GLU A 36 -3.96 -2.33 5.50
CA GLU A 36 -4.26 -1.30 4.51
C GLU A 36 -5.29 -1.77 3.48
N ALA A 37 -5.09 -2.96 2.92
CA ALA A 37 -6.04 -3.55 1.97
C ALA A 37 -7.42 -3.70 2.60
N GLY A 38 -7.49 -4.18 3.86
CA GLY A 38 -8.74 -4.29 4.62
C GLY A 38 -9.45 -2.95 4.79
N ILE A 39 -8.73 -1.91 5.22
CA ILE A 39 -9.28 -0.55 5.38
C ILE A 39 -9.81 -0.01 4.05
N ILE A 40 -9.08 -0.23 2.95
CA ILE A 40 -9.54 0.17 1.60
C ILE A 40 -10.83 -0.56 1.22
N PHE A 41 -10.94 -1.86 1.52
CA PHE A 41 -12.18 -2.60 1.27
C PHE A 41 -13.37 -2.06 2.06
N VAL A 42 -13.18 -1.69 3.34
CA VAL A 42 -14.23 -1.04 4.13
C VAL A 42 -14.70 0.24 3.44
N GLY A 43 -13.78 1.11 3.01
CA GLY A 43 -14.13 2.34 2.29
C GLY A 43 -14.83 2.12 0.95
N ILE A 44 -14.49 1.04 0.22
CA ILE A 44 -15.17 0.65 -1.03
C ILE A 44 -16.61 0.19 -0.73
N ILE A 45 -16.79 -0.67 0.27
CA ILE A 45 -18.11 -1.19 0.66
C ILE A 45 -19.01 -0.03 1.11
N SER A 46 -18.49 0.94 1.86
CA SER A 46 -19.24 2.13 2.26
C SER A 46 -19.79 2.91 1.06
N LEU A 47 -18.98 3.15 0.03
CA LEU A 47 -19.45 3.84 -1.18
C LEU A 47 -20.42 3.01 -2.01
N LEU A 48 -20.22 1.69 -2.11
CA LEU A 48 -21.18 0.81 -2.78
C LEU A 48 -22.54 0.84 -2.07
N ALA A 49 -22.57 0.87 -0.74
CA ALA A 49 -23.80 1.02 0.02
C ALA A 49 -24.51 2.35 -0.28
N VAL A 50 -23.77 3.48 -0.41
CA VAL A 50 -24.36 4.77 -0.84
C VAL A 50 -25.01 4.66 -2.23
N VAL A 51 -24.36 3.95 -3.16
CA VAL A 51 -24.92 3.72 -4.50
C VAL A 51 -26.21 2.91 -4.42
N THR A 52 -26.24 1.83 -3.63
CA THR A 52 -27.46 1.04 -3.41
C THR A 52 -28.60 1.88 -2.83
N LEU A 53 -28.33 2.67 -1.79
CA LEU A 53 -29.33 3.58 -1.20
C LEU A 53 -29.92 4.55 -2.23
N ARG A 54 -29.08 5.08 -3.13
CA ARG A 54 -29.52 5.98 -4.20
C ARG A 54 -30.38 5.26 -5.25
N GLN A 55 -30.05 4.01 -5.59
CA GLN A 55 -30.81 3.22 -6.56
C GLN A 55 -32.20 2.85 -6.03
N ASP A 56 -32.31 2.48 -4.75
CA ASP A 56 -33.59 2.17 -4.11
C ASP A 56 -34.51 3.41 -4.06
N LEU A 57 -33.93 4.60 -3.84
CA LEU A 57 -34.68 5.86 -3.81
C LEU A 57 -35.27 6.22 -5.18
N ALA A 58 -34.57 5.92 -6.28
CA ALA A 58 -35.05 6.21 -7.63
C ALA A 58 -36.33 5.41 -8.00
N GLY A 59 -36.64 4.33 -7.28
CA GLY A 59 -37.85 3.53 -7.45
C GLY A 59 -39.02 3.88 -6.51
N ALA A 60 -38.79 4.70 -5.48
CA ALA A 60 -39.76 4.96 -4.42
C ALA A 60 -40.33 6.39 -4.49
N ALA A 61 -41.35 6.59 -5.33
CA ALA A 61 -42.06 7.87 -5.40
C ALA A 61 -42.80 8.17 -4.08
N GLY A 62 -42.41 9.24 -3.39
CA GLY A 62 -43.06 9.71 -2.14
C GLY A 62 -42.42 9.24 -0.83
N ALA A 63 -41.27 8.57 -0.87
CA ALA A 63 -40.54 8.18 0.35
C ALA A 63 -39.84 9.38 1.02
N ASP A 64 -39.79 9.39 2.35
CA ASP A 64 -39.03 10.38 3.12
C ASP A 64 -37.52 10.19 2.86
N THR A 65 -36.87 11.25 2.39
CA THR A 65 -35.47 11.22 1.92
C THR A 65 -34.47 11.53 3.03
N ALA A 66 -34.90 12.16 4.11
CA ALA A 66 -34.05 12.59 5.23
C ALA A 66 -33.23 11.45 5.88
N PRO A 67 -33.82 10.28 6.23
CA PRO A 67 -33.04 9.18 6.82
C PRO A 67 -32.02 8.58 5.86
N LEU A 68 -32.32 8.52 4.55
CA LEU A 68 -31.40 8.02 3.54
C LEU A 68 -30.22 8.96 3.33
N ILE A 69 -30.45 10.27 3.33
CA ILE A 69 -29.37 11.27 3.25
C ILE A 69 -28.44 11.13 4.46
N THR A 70 -29.00 11.04 5.66
CA THR A 70 -28.22 10.89 6.90
C THR A 70 -27.36 9.62 6.89
N ALA A 71 -27.93 8.49 6.44
CA ALA A 71 -27.20 7.24 6.28
C ALA A 71 -26.10 7.35 5.21
N GLY A 72 -26.38 8.04 4.09
CA GLY A 72 -25.42 8.34 3.04
C GLY A 72 -24.23 9.15 3.56
N ASP A 73 -24.49 10.23 4.30
CA ASP A 73 -23.45 11.09 4.89
C ASP A 73 -22.57 10.33 5.87
N ALA A 74 -23.16 9.45 6.70
CA ALA A 74 -22.41 8.59 7.61
C ALA A 74 -21.47 7.62 6.86
N LEU A 75 -21.95 7.02 5.77
CA LEU A 75 -21.14 6.13 4.93
C LEU A 75 -20.00 6.87 4.22
N VAL A 76 -20.26 8.09 3.73
CA VAL A 76 -19.24 8.96 3.14
C VAL A 76 -18.20 9.37 4.19
N ALA A 77 -18.61 9.64 5.43
CA ALA A 77 -17.68 9.93 6.51
C ALA A 77 -16.76 8.72 6.80
N ILE A 78 -17.30 7.49 6.85
CA ILE A 78 -16.50 6.27 6.98
C ILE A 78 -15.51 6.13 5.81
N HIS A 79 -15.96 6.40 4.58
CA HIS A 79 -15.07 6.40 3.42
C HIS A 79 -13.91 7.40 3.56
N ASN A 80 -14.18 8.63 3.98
CA ASN A 80 -13.14 9.66 4.14
C ASN A 80 -12.11 9.26 5.21
N TRP A 81 -12.58 8.74 6.34
CA TRP A 81 -11.70 8.24 7.41
C TRP A 81 -10.86 7.04 6.97
N THR A 82 -11.45 6.08 6.27
CA THR A 82 -10.71 4.92 5.73
C THR A 82 -9.69 5.35 4.67
N PHE A 83 -10.00 6.37 3.86
CA PHE A 83 -9.04 6.94 2.90
C PHE A 83 -7.88 7.67 3.60
N LEU A 84 -8.15 8.34 4.73
CA LEU A 84 -7.12 9.04 5.50
C LEU A 84 -6.21 8.06 6.23
N LEU A 85 -6.79 7.05 6.87
CA LEU A 85 -6.04 6.07 7.65
C LEU A 85 -5.31 5.06 6.77
N GLY A 86 -5.96 4.54 5.72
CA GLY A 86 -5.39 3.54 4.83
C GLY A 86 -4.31 4.17 3.93
N PRO A 87 -4.67 4.72 2.76
CA PRO A 87 -3.73 5.37 1.85
C PRO A 87 -2.95 6.56 2.44
N GLY A 88 -3.50 7.27 3.43
CA GLY A 88 -2.83 8.46 3.97
C GLY A 88 -1.69 8.17 4.95
N ILE A 89 -1.74 7.06 5.71
CA ILE A 89 -0.74 6.78 6.76
C ILE A 89 0.04 5.51 6.47
N ILE A 90 -0.65 4.42 6.10
CA ILE A 90 -0.05 3.09 6.04
C ILE A 90 1.04 2.97 4.95
N PRO A 91 0.94 3.59 3.76
CA PRO A 91 2.06 3.67 2.81
C PRO A 91 3.32 4.27 3.39
N GLY A 92 3.23 5.27 4.27
CA GLY A 92 4.38 5.84 4.96
C GLY A 92 5.07 4.81 5.85
N VAL A 93 4.30 4.08 6.66
CA VAL A 93 4.83 3.01 7.51
C VAL A 93 5.51 1.93 6.67
N ASN A 94 4.87 1.51 5.57
CA ASN A 94 5.41 0.52 4.65
C ASN A 94 6.69 1.00 3.96
N ALA A 95 6.75 2.27 3.57
CA ALA A 95 7.93 2.89 2.98
C ALA A 95 9.10 2.96 3.96
N VAL A 96 8.85 3.20 5.25
CA VAL A 96 9.91 3.10 6.28
C VAL A 96 10.40 1.66 6.42
N CYS A 97 9.50 0.70 6.61
CA CYS A 97 9.87 -0.71 6.80
C CYS A 97 10.63 -1.28 5.59
N LEU A 98 10.03 -1.18 4.40
CA LEU A 98 10.59 -1.73 3.16
C LEU A 98 11.79 -0.91 2.68
N GLY A 99 11.71 0.42 2.73
CA GLY A 99 12.79 1.32 2.35
C GLY A 99 14.04 1.09 3.20
N TYR A 100 13.89 0.92 4.52
CA TYR A 100 15.00 0.59 5.41
C TYR A 100 15.66 -0.76 5.04
N LEU A 101 14.86 -1.81 4.84
CA LEU A 101 15.38 -3.13 4.48
C LEU A 101 16.09 -3.10 3.11
N MET A 102 15.50 -2.46 2.11
CA MET A 102 16.09 -2.33 0.77
C MET A 102 17.36 -1.48 0.77
N TYR A 103 17.41 -0.42 1.58
CA TYR A 103 18.59 0.43 1.72
C TYR A 103 19.76 -0.35 2.33
N ARG A 104 19.49 -1.18 3.36
CA ARG A 104 20.50 -1.99 4.05
C ARG A 104 20.98 -3.16 3.20
N SER A 105 20.07 -3.89 2.53
CA SER A 105 20.40 -5.02 1.65
C SER A 105 21.02 -4.65 0.31
N ARG A 106 20.90 -3.37 -0.11
CA ARG A 106 21.30 -2.88 -1.44
C ARG A 106 20.64 -3.66 -2.59
N LEU A 107 19.44 -4.19 -2.35
CA LEU A 107 18.65 -4.91 -3.36
C LEU A 107 18.34 -4.06 -4.59
N VAL A 108 18.22 -2.74 -4.39
CA VAL A 108 17.92 -1.70 -5.39
C VAL A 108 18.99 -0.60 -5.36
N PRO A 109 19.13 0.23 -6.41
CA PRO A 109 19.88 1.48 -6.35
C PRO A 109 19.43 2.31 -5.14
N ARG A 110 20.38 2.78 -4.33
CA ARG A 110 20.11 3.48 -3.06
C ARG A 110 19.20 4.70 -3.18
N ILE A 111 19.17 5.32 -4.36
CA ILE A 111 18.33 6.49 -4.66
C ILE A 111 16.86 6.13 -4.46
N ILE A 112 16.42 4.93 -4.87
CA ILE A 112 15.01 4.54 -4.77
C ILE A 112 14.57 4.46 -3.30
N PRO A 113 15.18 3.65 -2.42
CA PRO A 113 14.79 3.62 -1.01
C PRO A 113 14.92 4.95 -0.27
N MET A 114 15.87 5.82 -0.65
CA MET A 114 16.02 7.15 -0.03
C MET A 114 14.80 8.03 -0.29
N VAL A 115 14.25 8.02 -1.51
CA VAL A 115 13.03 8.77 -1.84
C VAL A 115 11.85 8.30 -0.98
N GLY A 116 11.71 6.98 -0.78
CA GLY A 116 10.68 6.42 0.10
C GLY A 116 10.86 6.81 1.57
N LEU A 117 12.09 6.77 2.08
CA LEU A 117 12.41 7.15 3.46
C LEU A 117 12.20 8.64 3.74
N ILE A 118 12.37 9.50 2.73
CA ILE A 118 12.06 10.94 2.83
C ILE A 118 10.56 11.20 2.67
N GLY A 119 9.91 10.48 1.75
CA GLY A 119 8.47 10.62 1.49
C GLY A 119 7.60 10.13 2.64
N ALA A 120 8.03 9.09 3.35
CA ALA A 120 7.27 8.50 4.43
C ALA A 120 6.91 9.46 5.57
N PRO A 121 7.88 10.17 6.20
CA PRO A 121 7.55 11.14 7.24
C PRO A 121 6.73 12.31 6.70
N LEU A 122 6.97 12.73 5.45
CA LEU A 122 6.21 13.82 4.83
C LEU A 122 4.72 13.45 4.66
N LEU A 123 4.44 12.24 4.18
CA LEU A 123 3.09 11.74 4.02
C LEU A 123 2.38 11.55 5.37
N ILE A 124 3.05 10.95 6.35
CA ILE A 124 2.49 10.74 7.71
C ILE A 124 2.19 12.08 8.38
N LEU A 125 3.10 13.06 8.27
CA LEU A 125 2.89 14.40 8.81
C LEU A 125 1.70 15.08 8.14
N SER A 126 1.58 14.94 6.81
CA SER A 126 0.47 15.49 6.04
C SER A 126 -0.89 14.87 6.43
N ALA A 127 -0.94 13.55 6.57
CA ALA A 127 -2.14 12.86 7.01
C ALA A 127 -2.53 13.24 8.44
N THR A 128 -1.53 13.40 9.32
CA THR A 128 -1.74 13.85 10.71
C THR A 128 -2.27 15.28 10.74
N ALA A 129 -1.69 16.20 9.96
CA ALA A 129 -2.17 17.57 9.83
C ALA A 129 -3.62 17.63 9.31
N THR A 130 -3.97 16.74 8.37
CA THR A 130 -5.35 16.59 7.89
C THR A 130 -6.29 16.09 8.99
N MET A 131 -5.86 15.12 9.83
CA MET A 131 -6.65 14.62 10.95
C MET A 131 -6.97 15.72 11.97
N PHE A 132 -6.04 16.66 12.19
CA PHE A 132 -6.25 17.82 13.08
C PHE A 132 -6.96 19.00 12.40
N GLY A 133 -7.37 18.86 11.13
CA GLY A 133 -8.11 19.90 10.42
C GLY A 133 -7.26 21.09 9.98
N VAL A 134 -5.93 20.96 9.92
CA VAL A 134 -5.03 22.04 9.46
C VAL A 134 -5.33 22.41 8.00
N TYR A 135 -5.63 21.42 7.17
CA TYR A 135 -6.11 21.60 5.80
C TYR A 135 -7.01 20.43 5.36
N PRO A 136 -7.84 20.61 4.31
CA PRO A 136 -8.71 19.55 3.80
C PRO A 136 -7.94 18.34 3.27
N GLN A 137 -8.53 17.15 3.44
CA GLN A 137 -7.94 15.89 2.96
C GLN A 137 -7.60 15.91 1.48
N VAL A 138 -8.50 16.45 0.66
CA VAL A 138 -8.25 16.73 -0.76
C VAL A 138 -7.76 18.17 -0.87
N SER A 139 -6.44 18.35 -0.86
CA SER A 139 -5.81 19.65 -1.03
C SER A 139 -4.52 19.55 -1.85
N VAL A 140 -4.09 20.70 -2.39
CA VAL A 140 -2.81 20.80 -3.11
C VAL A 140 -1.63 20.39 -2.21
N LEU A 141 -1.67 20.77 -0.93
CA LEU A 141 -0.66 20.41 0.06
C LEU A 141 -0.60 18.90 0.30
N SER A 142 -1.75 18.25 0.49
CA SER A 142 -1.84 16.79 0.62
C SER A 142 -1.26 16.08 -0.61
N GLY A 143 -1.59 16.59 -1.81
CA GLY A 143 -1.09 16.06 -3.07
C GLY A 143 0.43 16.16 -3.17
N ILE A 144 1.00 17.33 -2.88
CA ILE A 144 2.45 17.56 -2.90
C ILE A 144 3.16 16.62 -1.91
N ALA A 145 2.61 16.44 -0.70
CA ALA A 145 3.17 15.55 0.30
C ALA A 145 3.15 14.07 -0.11
N ALA A 146 2.20 13.66 -0.96
CA ALA A 146 2.09 12.30 -1.47
C ALA A 146 3.03 12.00 -2.66
N ILE A 147 3.48 13.01 -3.40
CA ILE A 147 4.33 12.84 -4.59
C ILE A 147 5.57 11.98 -4.31
N PRO A 148 6.36 12.21 -3.24
CA PRO A 148 7.57 11.41 -3.02
C PRO A 148 7.28 9.92 -2.80
N ILE A 149 6.20 9.59 -2.07
CA ILE A 149 5.79 8.19 -1.88
C ILE A 149 5.30 7.58 -3.19
N PHE A 150 4.50 8.32 -3.96
CA PHE A 150 4.05 7.86 -5.27
C PHE A 150 5.24 7.58 -6.21
N LEU A 151 6.21 8.49 -6.26
CA LEU A 151 7.43 8.32 -7.03
C LEU A 151 8.25 7.13 -6.53
N TRP A 152 8.31 6.91 -5.22
CA TRP A 152 9.01 5.77 -4.64
C TRP A 152 8.36 4.44 -5.03
N GLU A 153 7.04 4.27 -4.79
CA GLU A 153 6.32 3.04 -5.13
C GLU A 153 6.37 2.76 -6.64
N GLY A 154 6.16 3.80 -7.46
CA GLY A 154 6.23 3.69 -8.91
C GLY A 154 7.62 3.32 -9.40
N SER A 155 8.67 3.98 -8.91
CA SER A 155 10.06 3.68 -9.30
C SER A 155 10.49 2.28 -8.87
N LEU A 156 10.09 1.86 -7.67
CA LEU A 156 10.39 0.53 -7.14
C LEU A 156 9.68 -0.55 -7.97
N GLY A 157 8.40 -0.37 -8.28
CA GLY A 157 7.63 -1.28 -9.11
C GLY A 157 8.23 -1.43 -10.52
N VAL A 158 8.46 -0.31 -11.21
CA VAL A 158 9.08 -0.30 -12.56
C VAL A 158 10.45 -0.98 -12.54
N TRP A 159 11.26 -0.69 -11.52
CA TRP A 159 12.59 -1.29 -11.41
C TRP A 159 12.55 -2.80 -11.20
N LEU A 160 11.66 -3.30 -10.34
CA LEU A 160 11.51 -4.73 -10.09
C LEU A 160 11.00 -5.48 -11.33
N VAL A 161 10.12 -4.85 -12.11
CA VAL A 161 9.61 -5.41 -13.37
C VAL A 161 10.69 -5.47 -14.44
N VAL A 162 11.47 -4.40 -14.62
CA VAL A 162 12.44 -4.30 -15.73
C VAL A 162 13.78 -4.96 -15.43
N LYS A 163 14.29 -4.82 -14.20
CA LYS A 163 15.64 -5.28 -13.83
C LYS A 163 15.66 -6.43 -12.83
N GLY A 164 14.64 -6.55 -11.99
CA GLY A 164 14.67 -7.50 -10.87
C GLY A 164 15.77 -7.18 -9.84
N PHE A 165 15.89 -7.99 -8.79
CA PHE A 165 16.81 -7.72 -7.67
C PHE A 165 18.30 -7.76 -8.07
N ARG A 166 19.10 -6.86 -7.49
CA ARG A 166 20.56 -6.88 -7.67
C ARG A 166 21.18 -8.07 -6.94
N PRO A 167 22.29 -8.64 -7.48
CA PRO A 167 23.06 -9.63 -6.77
C PRO A 167 23.53 -9.09 -5.42
N SER A 168 22.96 -9.63 -4.36
CA SER A 168 23.30 -9.39 -2.97
C SER A 168 23.52 -10.73 -2.26
N PRO A 169 24.20 -10.76 -1.10
CA PRO A 169 24.37 -12.00 -0.33
C PRO A 169 23.03 -12.71 -0.04
N ILE A 170 21.94 -11.95 0.00
CA ILE A 170 20.59 -12.42 0.29
C ILE A 170 19.96 -13.14 -0.92
N THR A 171 20.35 -12.79 -2.14
CA THR A 171 19.93 -13.49 -3.38
C THR A 171 20.84 -14.66 -3.74
N ALA A 172 22.05 -14.75 -3.18
CA ALA A 172 23.01 -15.82 -3.47
C ALA A 172 22.48 -17.22 -3.07
N GLY A 173 21.69 -17.31 -2.00
CA GLY A 173 21.04 -18.55 -1.58
C GLY A 173 19.95 -19.05 -2.54
N THR A 174 19.49 -18.24 -3.51
CA THR A 174 18.50 -18.68 -4.52
C THR A 174 19.15 -19.41 -5.68
N ALA A 175 20.43 -19.14 -5.98
CA ALA A 175 21.16 -19.79 -7.08
C ALA A 175 21.69 -21.19 -6.71
N ALA A 176 21.91 -21.46 -5.41
CA ALA A 176 22.48 -22.72 -4.94
C ALA A 176 21.46 -23.88 -4.88
N ASP A 177 20.16 -23.59 -4.99
CA ASP A 177 19.07 -24.56 -4.79
C ASP A 177 18.46 -25.08 -6.09
N THR A 178 19.14 -24.87 -7.23
CA THR A 178 18.81 -25.56 -8.48
C THR A 178 19.69 -26.81 -8.57
N PRO A 179 19.21 -28.00 -8.17
CA PRO A 179 19.96 -29.22 -8.39
C PRO A 179 20.20 -29.40 -9.89
N PRO A 180 21.43 -29.75 -10.33
CA PRO A 180 21.70 -29.96 -11.74
C PRO A 180 20.80 -31.07 -12.27
N ALA A 181 19.98 -30.74 -13.27
CA ALA A 181 19.14 -31.70 -13.97
C ALA A 181 20.05 -32.76 -14.62
N PHE A 182 19.94 -34.00 -14.12
CA PHE A 182 20.43 -35.25 -14.70
C PHE A 182 21.85 -35.23 -15.27
N ARG A 183 22.82 -35.70 -14.48
CA ARG A 183 24.07 -36.26 -15.01
C ARG A 183 23.92 -37.77 -15.11
N ASP A 184 23.80 -38.23 -16.36
CA ASP A 184 24.30 -39.48 -16.93
C ASP A 184 23.97 -40.80 -16.20
N VAL A 185 23.02 -41.55 -16.77
CA VAL A 185 22.88 -43.00 -16.54
C VAL A 185 24.04 -43.70 -17.29
N PRO A 186 24.90 -44.48 -16.61
CA PRO A 186 25.95 -45.23 -17.28
C PRO A 186 25.36 -46.37 -18.13
N VAL A 187 25.92 -46.51 -19.33
CA VAL A 187 25.62 -47.50 -20.38
C VAL A 187 25.98 -48.92 -19.93
#